data_AF-A0A5M6IF08-F1
#
_entry.id   AF-A0A5M6IF08-F1
#
_cell.length_a   1.000
_cell.length_b   1.000
_cell.length_c   1.000
_cell.angle_alpha   90.00
_cell.angle_beta   90.00
_cell.angle_gamma   90.00
#
_symmetry.space_group_name_H-M   'P 1'
#
loop_
_entity.id
_entity.type
_entity.pdbx_description
1 polymer ?
#
loop_
_entity_poly.entity_id
_entity_poly.type
_entity_poly.pdbx_seq_one_letter_code
_entity_poly.pdbx_strand_id
1 'polypeptide(L)'
;MPVESLAAALDGMLETEEGAARPLGDPREPDVIRTWVHLTAAVADDALDTAIEQAIAALAVDRPGRARLSAAGLIVGLPVQAALIGGYVRTFRRIKAIAAAGGLDDAAMMAETRRDLRALNQRMAEALGALRDQRAAMGRMNRILVDRERRQAGMNADLARAREDLEAARVVLARVEAERDEARRIADAARAERDTLRGDVKRARAGVEDLKAKYLEKFALSLHDLNQARAMLYNDPTSTLPAMKASVAQGYFMILEDMGAGEVARKLMAGIAKDGL
;
A
#
# COMPACT_ATOMS: atom_id res chain seq x y z
N MET A 1 -32.05 24.87 -51.72
CA MET A 1 -33.00 24.33 -50.73
C MET A 1 -32.38 24.39 -49.35
N PRO A 2 -33.15 24.58 -48.27
CA PRO A 2 -32.65 24.40 -46.91
C PRO A 2 -32.32 22.92 -46.65
N VAL A 3 -31.30 22.66 -45.84
CA VAL A 3 -30.79 21.32 -45.47
C VAL A 3 -31.88 20.41 -44.88
N GLU A 4 -32.81 21.00 -44.14
CA GLU A 4 -33.99 20.33 -43.56
C GLU A 4 -34.87 19.66 -44.63
N SER A 5 -34.93 20.24 -45.83
CA SER A 5 -35.70 19.70 -46.94
C SER A 5 -35.03 18.47 -47.57
N LEU A 6 -33.70 18.36 -47.53
CA LEU A 6 -32.98 17.18 -48.03
C LEU A 6 -33.02 16.04 -47.03
N ALA A 7 -32.87 16.34 -45.73
CA ALA A 7 -33.00 15.34 -44.66
C ALA A 7 -34.39 14.71 -44.66
N ALA A 8 -35.46 15.51 -44.76
CA ALA A 8 -36.83 14.99 -44.83
C ALA A 8 -37.09 14.15 -46.10
N ALA A 9 -36.57 14.57 -47.25
CA ALA A 9 -36.70 13.79 -48.49
C ALA A 9 -35.91 12.48 -48.43
N LEU A 10 -34.74 12.48 -47.81
CA LEU A 10 -33.94 11.28 -47.59
C LEU A 10 -34.64 10.33 -46.60
N ASP A 11 -35.23 10.84 -45.52
CA ASP A 11 -35.97 10.03 -44.55
C ASP A 11 -37.17 9.34 -45.20
N GLY A 12 -37.97 10.08 -45.98
CA GLY A 12 -39.10 9.51 -46.73
C GLY A 12 -38.69 8.45 -47.75
N MET A 13 -37.46 8.52 -48.28
CA MET A 13 -36.91 7.48 -49.17
C MET A 13 -36.40 6.24 -48.43
N LEU A 14 -36.05 6.38 -47.14
CA LEU A 14 -35.68 5.27 -46.27
C LEU A 14 -36.91 4.55 -45.70
N GLU A 15 -38.09 5.15 -45.79
CA GLU A 15 -39.38 4.57 -45.44
C GLU A 15 -39.99 3.85 -46.66
N THR A 16 -39.78 2.54 -46.74
CA THR A 16 -40.46 1.67 -47.71
C THR A 16 -41.59 0.90 -47.05
N GLU A 17 -42.76 0.81 -47.70
CA GLU A 17 -43.95 0.07 -47.22
C GLU A 17 -43.68 -1.42 -46.93
N GLU A 18 -42.62 -1.99 -47.49
CA GLU A 18 -42.21 -3.41 -47.33
C GLU A 18 -41.09 -3.63 -46.29
N GLY A 19 -40.64 -2.58 -45.59
CA GLY A 19 -39.64 -2.68 -44.51
C GLY A 19 -38.19 -2.91 -44.95
N ALA A 20 -37.90 -2.99 -46.25
CA ALA A 20 -36.54 -3.12 -46.79
C ALA A 20 -36.01 -1.76 -47.30
N ALA A 21 -35.08 -1.16 -46.54
CA ALA A 21 -34.47 0.12 -46.91
C ALA A 21 -33.86 0.07 -48.32
N ARG A 22 -34.21 1.03 -49.18
CA ARG A 22 -33.66 1.13 -50.52
C ARG A 22 -32.14 1.34 -50.45
N PRO A 23 -31.31 0.60 -51.21
CA PRO A 23 -29.88 0.82 -51.22
C PRO A 23 -29.58 2.22 -51.76
N LEU A 24 -28.80 3.00 -51.02
CA LEU A 24 -28.36 4.34 -51.40
C LEU A 24 -26.83 4.51 -51.27
N GLY A 25 -26.13 3.51 -50.75
CA GLY A 25 -24.71 3.56 -50.40
C GLY A 25 -23.75 3.51 -51.58
N ASP A 26 -24.14 2.93 -52.73
CA ASP A 26 -23.29 2.84 -53.93
C ASP A 26 -23.83 3.70 -55.09
N PRO A 27 -23.30 4.93 -55.30
CA PRO A 27 -23.73 5.81 -56.38
C PRO A 27 -23.31 5.35 -57.78
N ARG A 28 -22.65 4.19 -57.92
CA ARG A 28 -22.35 3.58 -59.23
C ARG A 28 -23.56 2.85 -59.82
N GLU A 29 -24.50 2.44 -58.98
CA GLU A 29 -25.71 1.78 -59.44
C GLU A 29 -26.65 2.81 -60.13
N PRO A 30 -27.15 2.52 -61.36
CA PRO A 30 -27.95 3.47 -62.13
C PRO A 30 -29.20 3.99 -61.40
N ASP A 31 -29.84 3.15 -60.59
CA ASP A 31 -31.06 3.53 -59.86
C ASP A 31 -30.73 4.36 -58.62
N VAL A 32 -29.61 4.07 -57.96
CA VAL A 32 -29.12 4.82 -56.80
C VAL A 32 -28.72 6.23 -57.22
N ILE A 33 -27.97 6.38 -58.31
CA ILE A 33 -27.57 7.70 -58.79
C ILE A 33 -28.76 8.55 -59.26
N ARG A 34 -29.75 7.94 -59.93
CA ARG A 34 -30.98 8.64 -60.31
C ARG A 34 -31.76 9.12 -59.08
N THR A 35 -31.81 8.30 -58.04
CA THR A 35 -32.46 8.65 -56.77
C THR A 35 -31.75 9.81 -56.10
N TRP A 36 -30.42 9.77 -55.99
CA TRP A 36 -29.64 10.87 -55.45
C TRP A 36 -29.78 12.16 -56.25
N VAL A 37 -29.78 12.09 -57.58
CA VAL A 37 -29.98 13.25 -58.46
C VAL A 37 -31.36 13.87 -58.25
N HIS A 38 -32.39 13.06 -58.03
CA HIS A 38 -33.73 13.53 -57.72
C HIS A 38 -33.79 14.19 -56.34
N LEU A 39 -33.29 13.52 -55.30
CA LEU A 39 -33.26 14.02 -53.92
C LEU A 39 -32.54 15.35 -53.80
N THR A 40 -31.44 15.50 -54.53
CA THR A 40 -30.60 16.69 -54.47
C THR A 40 -31.01 17.77 -55.48
N ALA A 41 -32.08 17.61 -56.26
CA ALA A 41 -32.36 18.42 -57.45
C ALA A 41 -32.31 19.95 -57.22
N ALA A 42 -32.65 20.44 -56.03
CA ALA A 42 -32.60 21.86 -55.67
C ALA A 42 -31.40 22.25 -54.77
N VAL A 43 -30.36 21.42 -54.75
CA VAL A 43 -29.05 21.67 -54.14
C VAL A 43 -28.04 21.98 -55.26
N ALA A 44 -27.34 23.11 -55.13
CA ALA A 44 -26.31 23.53 -56.06
C ALA A 44 -25.08 22.60 -56.00
N ASP A 45 -24.38 22.44 -57.12
CA ASP A 45 -23.32 21.43 -57.26
C ASP A 45 -22.12 21.66 -56.33
N ASP A 46 -21.82 22.91 -56.00
CA ASP A 46 -20.78 23.32 -55.05
C ASP A 46 -21.17 23.04 -53.58
N ALA A 47 -22.47 22.95 -53.28
CA ALA A 47 -23.00 22.68 -51.95
C ALA A 47 -23.36 21.21 -51.72
N LEU A 48 -23.22 20.34 -52.73
CA LEU A 48 -23.69 18.94 -52.66
C LEU A 48 -23.01 18.15 -51.53
N ASP A 49 -21.69 18.21 -51.43
CA ASP A 49 -20.92 17.39 -50.47
C ASP A 49 -21.36 17.73 -49.04
N THR A 50 -21.45 19.03 -48.72
CA THR A 50 -21.89 19.55 -47.41
C THR A 50 -23.37 19.26 -47.13
N ALA A 51 -24.25 19.43 -48.13
CA ALA A 51 -25.68 19.19 -47.95
C ALA A 51 -25.98 17.71 -47.67
N ILE A 52 -25.31 16.80 -48.39
CA ILE A 52 -25.44 15.34 -48.18
C ILE A 52 -24.92 14.95 -46.80
N GLU A 53 -23.74 15.45 -46.41
CA GLU A 53 -23.17 15.18 -45.09
C GLU A 53 -24.09 15.64 -43.95
N GLN A 54 -24.63 16.86 -44.05
CA GLN A 54 -25.53 17.41 -43.04
C GLN A 54 -26.87 16.67 -43.00
N ALA A 55 -27.42 16.25 -44.13
CA ALA A 55 -28.65 15.46 -44.18
C ALA A 55 -28.47 14.08 -43.53
N ILE A 56 -27.36 13.39 -43.81
CA ILE A 56 -27.02 12.11 -43.17
C ILE A 56 -26.82 12.30 -41.66
N ALA A 57 -26.13 13.36 -41.24
CA ALA A 57 -25.93 13.66 -39.82
C ALA A 57 -27.24 13.97 -39.09
N ALA A 58 -28.17 14.71 -39.71
CA ALA A 58 -29.47 15.03 -39.14
C ALA A 58 -30.33 13.78 -38.89
N LEU A 59 -30.31 12.82 -39.81
CA LEU A 59 -31.02 11.54 -39.67
C LEU A 59 -30.34 10.55 -38.72
N ALA A 60 -29.06 10.77 -38.42
CA ALA A 60 -28.30 9.90 -37.52
C ALA A 60 -28.42 10.28 -36.03
N VAL A 61 -29.21 11.30 -35.69
CA VAL A 61 -29.37 11.76 -34.30
C VAL A 61 -29.93 10.64 -33.42
N ASP A 62 -30.95 9.92 -33.89
CA ASP A 62 -31.57 8.83 -33.16
C ASP A 62 -31.06 7.44 -33.59
N ARG A 63 -31.45 6.41 -32.82
CA ARG A 63 -31.05 5.02 -33.06
C ARG A 63 -31.77 4.39 -34.26
N PRO A 64 -33.09 4.59 -34.46
CA PRO A 64 -33.81 4.09 -35.63
C PRO A 64 -33.28 4.65 -36.95
N GLY A 65 -33.04 5.97 -37.04
CA GLY A 65 -32.49 6.63 -38.21
C GLY A 65 -31.10 6.11 -38.57
N ARG A 66 -30.22 5.92 -37.58
CA ARG A 66 -28.92 5.24 -37.79
C ARG A 66 -29.05 3.84 -38.36
N ALA A 67 -30.02 3.05 -37.88
CA ALA A 67 -30.24 1.70 -38.39
C ALA A 67 -30.74 1.73 -39.85
N ARG A 68 -31.67 2.63 -40.18
CA ARG A 68 -32.17 2.83 -41.55
C ARG A 68 -31.07 3.28 -42.52
N LEU A 69 -30.26 4.25 -42.12
CA LEU A 69 -29.10 4.70 -42.90
C LEU A 69 -28.12 3.56 -43.15
N SER A 70 -27.79 2.78 -42.11
CA SER A 70 -26.90 1.63 -42.24
C SER A 70 -27.48 0.55 -43.15
N ALA A 71 -28.79 0.31 -43.09
CA ALA A 71 -29.48 -0.65 -43.97
C ALA A 71 -29.46 -0.20 -45.44
N ALA A 72 -29.53 1.11 -45.70
CA ALA A 72 -29.36 1.70 -47.03
C ALA A 72 -27.89 1.78 -47.49
N GLY A 73 -26.92 1.33 -46.67
CA GLY A 73 -25.49 1.37 -46.97
C GLY A 73 -24.84 2.74 -46.76
N LEU A 74 -25.47 3.65 -46.03
CA LEU A 74 -24.93 4.97 -45.67
C LEU A 74 -24.27 4.92 -44.29
N ILE A 75 -22.98 5.26 -44.25
CA ILE A 75 -22.14 5.24 -43.05
C ILE A 75 -22.12 6.65 -42.46
N VAL A 76 -22.70 6.76 -41.26
CA VAL A 76 -22.72 8.01 -40.50
C VAL A 76 -21.31 8.44 -40.12
N GLY A 77 -20.98 9.70 -40.34
CA GLY A 77 -19.69 10.27 -39.96
C GLY A 77 -18.53 9.85 -40.88
N LEU A 78 -18.83 9.40 -42.11
CA LEU A 78 -17.83 9.13 -43.14
C LEU A 78 -17.91 10.20 -44.25
N PRO A 79 -17.23 11.36 -44.11
CA PRO A 79 -17.28 12.46 -45.08
C PRO A 79 -16.91 12.04 -46.51
N VAL A 80 -16.04 11.03 -46.62
CA VAL A 80 -15.62 10.46 -47.91
C VAL A 80 -16.80 9.88 -48.69
N GLN A 81 -17.79 9.29 -48.02
CA GLN A 81 -18.96 8.73 -48.70
C GLN A 81 -19.88 9.84 -49.24
N ALA A 82 -20.11 10.90 -48.45
CA ALA A 82 -20.89 12.05 -48.90
C ALA A 82 -20.22 12.74 -50.12
N ALA A 83 -18.90 12.93 -50.08
CA ALA A 83 -18.12 13.47 -51.19
C ALA A 83 -18.14 12.56 -52.43
N LEU A 84 -18.12 11.23 -52.24
CA LEU A 84 -18.25 10.27 -53.34
C LEU A 84 -19.61 10.43 -54.03
N ILE A 85 -20.71 10.37 -53.26
CA ILE A 85 -22.08 10.53 -53.76
C ILE A 85 -22.23 11.88 -54.48
N GLY A 86 -21.77 12.98 -53.85
CA GLY A 86 -21.80 14.32 -54.45
C GLY A 86 -21.02 14.41 -55.77
N GLY A 87 -19.85 13.76 -55.85
CA GLY A 87 -19.07 13.67 -57.09
C GLY A 87 -19.80 12.94 -58.23
N TYR A 88 -20.44 11.81 -57.93
CA TYR A 88 -21.24 11.07 -58.91
C TYR A 88 -22.48 11.86 -59.35
N VAL A 89 -23.17 12.55 -58.44
CA VAL A 89 -24.35 13.36 -58.75
C VAL A 89 -24.00 14.50 -59.71
N ARG A 90 -22.92 15.24 -59.44
CA ARG A 90 -22.41 16.29 -60.34
C ARG A 90 -22.12 15.73 -61.74
N THR A 91 -21.39 14.62 -61.79
CA THR A 91 -21.02 13.96 -63.04
C THR A 91 -22.27 13.56 -63.84
N PHE A 92 -23.26 12.97 -63.17
CA PHE A 92 -24.50 12.53 -63.80
C PHE A 92 -25.33 13.71 -64.33
N ARG A 93 -25.52 14.77 -63.53
CA ARG A 93 -26.23 15.98 -63.96
C ARG A 93 -25.58 16.61 -65.18
N ARG A 94 -24.26 16.70 -65.16
CA ARG A 94 -23.45 17.23 -66.25
C ARG A 94 -23.62 16.41 -67.53
N ILE A 95 -23.50 15.09 -67.46
CA ILE A 95 -23.73 14.20 -68.60
C ILE A 95 -25.15 14.39 -69.16
N LYS A 96 -26.17 14.50 -68.30
CA LYS A 96 -27.56 14.70 -68.72
C LYS A 96 -27.78 16.06 -69.40
N ALA A 97 -27.19 17.13 -68.87
CA ALA A 97 -27.26 18.47 -69.47
C ALA A 97 -26.60 18.51 -70.86
N ILE A 98 -25.48 17.81 -71.02
CA ILE A 98 -24.74 17.71 -72.28
C ILE A 98 -25.51 16.85 -73.31
N ALA A 99 -26.08 15.72 -72.88
CA ALA A 99 -26.94 14.91 -73.73
C ALA A 99 -28.17 15.71 -74.23
N ALA A 100 -28.71 16.59 -73.40
CA ALA A 100 -29.80 17.49 -73.79
C ALA A 100 -29.35 18.63 -74.74
N ALA A 101 -28.07 18.98 -74.75
CA ALA A 101 -27.51 20.05 -75.58
C ALA A 101 -27.06 19.60 -76.98
N GLY A 102 -27.25 18.33 -77.35
CA GLY A 102 -27.11 17.86 -78.74
C GLY A 102 -25.79 17.20 -79.14
N GLY A 103 -24.91 16.83 -78.21
CA GLY A 103 -23.77 15.94 -78.49
C GLY A 103 -22.44 16.35 -77.86
N LEU A 104 -21.58 15.34 -77.61
CA LEU A 104 -20.32 15.44 -76.90
C LEU A 104 -19.19 16.01 -77.77
N ASP A 105 -18.56 17.09 -77.32
CA ASP A 105 -17.16 17.38 -77.69
C ASP A 105 -16.24 16.46 -76.83
N ASP A 106 -16.16 15.19 -77.24
CA ASP A 106 -15.61 14.06 -76.48
C ASP A 106 -14.21 14.31 -75.87
N ALA A 107 -13.36 15.08 -76.56
CA ALA A 107 -11.97 15.28 -76.16
C ALA A 107 -11.82 16.21 -74.94
N ALA A 108 -12.57 17.31 -74.90
CA ALA A 108 -12.51 18.27 -73.78
C ALA A 108 -13.12 17.66 -72.51
N MET A 109 -14.20 16.90 -72.65
CA MET A 109 -14.86 16.25 -71.52
C MET A 109 -14.05 15.10 -70.94
N MET A 110 -13.42 14.27 -71.77
CA MET A 110 -12.50 13.23 -71.30
C MET A 110 -11.28 13.83 -70.59
N ALA A 111 -10.80 15.00 -71.03
CA ALA A 111 -9.73 15.70 -70.34
C ALA A 111 -10.15 16.22 -68.96
N GLU A 112 -11.38 16.72 -68.84
CA GLU A 112 -11.90 17.26 -67.58
C GLU A 112 -12.29 16.16 -66.58
N THR A 113 -12.99 15.11 -67.01
CA THR A 113 -13.26 13.94 -66.14
C THR A 113 -11.98 13.26 -65.68
N ARG A 114 -10.92 13.22 -66.49
CA ARG A 114 -9.59 12.76 -66.04
C ARG A 114 -8.97 13.68 -64.99
N ARG A 115 -9.20 15.00 -65.05
CA ARG A 115 -8.74 15.93 -64.00
C ARG A 115 -9.52 15.70 -62.70
N ASP A 116 -10.85 15.55 -62.78
CA ASP A 116 -11.69 15.30 -61.61
C ASP A 116 -11.36 13.96 -60.94
N LEU A 117 -11.17 12.90 -61.73
CA LEU A 117 -10.73 11.61 -61.22
C LEU A 117 -9.34 11.68 -60.56
N ARG A 118 -8.40 12.46 -61.11
CA ARG A 118 -7.10 12.67 -60.48
C ARG A 118 -7.22 13.45 -59.16
N ALA A 119 -8.05 14.49 -59.13
CA ALA A 119 -8.29 15.27 -57.91
C ALA A 119 -8.96 14.41 -56.84
N LEU A 120 -9.94 13.58 -57.21
CA LEU A 120 -10.58 12.62 -56.30
C LEU A 120 -9.57 11.60 -55.78
N ASN A 121 -8.72 11.04 -56.65
CA ASN A 121 -7.69 10.08 -56.25
C ASN A 121 -6.66 10.70 -55.30
N GLN A 122 -6.27 11.97 -55.52
CA GLN A 122 -5.39 12.70 -54.59
C GLN A 122 -6.04 12.88 -53.22
N ARG A 123 -7.29 13.35 -53.18
CA ARG A 123 -8.04 13.49 -51.91
C ARG A 123 -8.20 12.16 -51.18
N MET A 124 -8.46 11.08 -51.90
CA MET A 124 -8.56 9.75 -51.31
C MET A 124 -7.21 9.26 -50.78
N ALA A 125 -6.11 9.51 -51.49
CA ALA A 125 -4.77 9.18 -51.02
C ALA A 125 -4.39 9.96 -49.74
N GLU A 126 -4.72 11.25 -49.67
CA GLU A 126 -4.52 12.07 -48.48
C GLU A 126 -5.35 11.58 -47.29
N ALA A 127 -6.63 11.27 -47.51
CA ALA A 127 -7.52 10.74 -46.47
C ALA A 127 -7.03 9.39 -45.93
N LEU A 128 -6.57 8.49 -46.80
CA LEU A 128 -6.00 7.21 -46.40
C LEU A 128 -4.66 7.39 -45.66
N GLY A 129 -3.84 8.37 -46.07
CA GLY A 129 -2.63 8.76 -45.36
C GLY A 129 -2.92 9.21 -43.92
N ALA A 130 -3.88 10.13 -43.76
CA ALA A 130 -4.30 10.62 -42.45
C ALA A 130 -4.84 9.50 -41.55
N LEU A 131 -5.65 8.58 -42.09
CA LEU A 131 -6.15 7.41 -41.35
C LEU A 131 -5.01 6.48 -40.91
N ARG A 132 -4.01 6.28 -41.76
CA ARG A 132 -2.82 5.48 -41.43
C ARG A 132 -2.02 6.12 -40.29
N ASP A 133 -1.84 7.44 -40.33
CA ASP A 133 -1.12 8.19 -39.30
C ASP A 133 -1.88 8.18 -37.97
N GLN A 134 -3.21 8.35 -38.01
CA GLN A 134 -4.06 8.23 -36.83
C GLN A 134 -3.96 6.84 -36.20
N ARG A 135 -3.97 5.77 -37.02
CA ARG A 135 -3.80 4.39 -36.54
C ARG A 135 -2.43 4.18 -35.91
N ALA A 136 -1.38 4.73 -36.51
CA ALA A 136 -0.03 4.67 -35.94
C ALA A 136 0.06 5.43 -34.60
N ALA A 137 -0.59 6.60 -34.49
CA ALA A 137 -0.66 7.37 -33.26
C ALA A 137 -1.41 6.61 -32.15
N MET A 138 -2.57 6.02 -32.46
CA MET A 138 -3.29 5.16 -31.51
C MET A 138 -2.45 3.97 -31.06
N GLY A 139 -1.69 3.34 -31.96
CA GLY A 139 -0.77 2.26 -31.62
C GLY A 139 0.39 2.69 -30.70
N ARG A 140 0.88 3.93 -30.82
CA ARG A 140 1.87 4.50 -29.87
C ARG A 140 1.22 4.78 -28.51
N MET A 141 0.04 5.39 -28.51
CA MET A 141 -0.70 5.69 -27.28
C MET A 141 -1.03 4.41 -26.49
N ASN A 142 -1.49 3.35 -27.17
CA ASN A 142 -1.79 2.09 -26.52
C ASN A 142 -0.56 1.46 -25.83
N ARG A 143 0.61 1.53 -26.49
CA ARG A 143 1.87 1.08 -25.87
C ARG A 143 2.21 1.87 -24.60
N ILE A 144 2.07 3.20 -24.65
CA ILE A 144 2.31 4.06 -23.49
C ILE A 144 1.35 3.72 -22.33
N LEU A 145 0.07 3.45 -22.63
CA LEU A 145 -0.91 3.06 -21.61
C LEU A 145 -0.54 1.72 -20.97
N VAL A 146 -0.21 0.71 -21.77
CA VAL A 146 0.23 -0.60 -21.27
C VAL A 146 1.50 -0.48 -20.42
N ASP A 147 2.48 0.30 -20.86
CA ASP A 147 3.72 0.52 -20.09
C ASP A 147 3.47 1.31 -18.79
N ARG A 148 2.49 2.21 -18.79
CA ARG A 148 2.05 2.92 -17.58
C ARG A 148 1.38 1.98 -16.60
N GLU A 149 0.46 1.13 -17.06
CA GLU A 149 -0.23 0.14 -16.23
C GLU A 149 0.76 -0.85 -15.61
N ARG A 150 1.73 -1.34 -16.39
CA ARG A 150 2.80 -2.22 -15.88
C ARG A 150 3.62 -1.55 -14.79
N ARG A 151 4.04 -0.29 -14.99
CA ARG A 151 4.78 0.47 -13.97
C ARG A 151 3.95 0.68 -12.71
N GLN A 152 2.68 1.01 -12.86
CA GLN A 152 1.77 1.21 -11.73
C GLN A 152 1.53 -0.09 -10.95
N ALA A 153 1.38 -1.23 -11.65
CA ALA A 153 1.28 -2.54 -11.01
C ALA A 153 2.55 -2.90 -10.24
N GLY A 154 3.73 -2.62 -10.80
CA GLY A 154 5.02 -2.79 -10.11
C GLY A 154 5.11 -1.96 -8.84
N MET A 155 4.83 -0.65 -8.92
CA MET A 155 4.83 0.24 -7.76
C MET A 155 3.85 -0.21 -6.67
N ASN A 156 2.66 -0.69 -7.05
CA ASN A 156 1.67 -1.18 -6.09
C ASN A 156 2.16 -2.45 -5.37
N ALA A 157 2.82 -3.36 -6.10
CA ALA A 157 3.41 -4.58 -5.51
C ALA A 157 4.55 -4.24 -4.53
N ASP A 158 5.42 -3.31 -4.90
CA ASP A 158 6.52 -2.86 -4.02
C ASP A 158 5.98 -2.17 -2.76
N LEU A 159 4.93 -1.36 -2.92
CA LEU A 159 4.26 -0.69 -1.79
C LEU A 159 3.59 -1.70 -0.85
N ALA A 160 2.97 -2.76 -1.39
CA ALA A 160 2.39 -3.83 -0.58
C ALA A 160 3.46 -4.57 0.23
N ARG A 161 4.60 -4.91 -0.39
CA ARG A 161 5.74 -5.52 0.30
C ARG A 161 6.30 -4.62 1.40
N ALA A 162 6.51 -3.34 1.10
CA ALA A 162 7.01 -2.38 2.09
C ALA A 162 6.06 -2.23 3.30
N ARG A 163 4.74 -2.35 3.10
CA ARG A 163 3.77 -2.35 4.20
C ARG A 163 3.87 -3.61 5.05
N GLU A 164 4.02 -4.77 4.42
CA GLU A 164 4.21 -6.05 5.11
C GLU A 164 5.50 -6.05 5.95
N ASP A 165 6.61 -5.58 5.37
CA ASP A 165 7.89 -5.44 6.07
C ASP A 165 7.79 -4.49 7.27
N LEU A 166 7.06 -3.38 7.11
CA LEU A 166 6.86 -2.41 8.18
C LEU A 166 6.03 -2.99 9.32
N GLU A 167 5.00 -3.78 9.01
CA GLU A 167 4.18 -4.43 10.03
C GLU A 167 4.96 -5.54 10.76
N ALA A 168 5.76 -6.31 10.04
CA ALA A 168 6.68 -7.28 10.63
C ALA A 168 7.70 -6.59 11.56
N ALA A 169 8.28 -5.47 11.12
CA ALA A 169 9.21 -4.69 11.94
C ALA A 169 8.56 -4.13 13.21
N ARG A 170 7.29 -3.70 13.15
CA ARG A 170 6.52 -3.25 14.32
C ARG A 170 6.32 -4.38 15.33
N VAL A 171 6.00 -5.58 14.88
CA VAL A 171 5.85 -6.75 15.76
C VAL A 171 7.17 -7.09 16.45
N VAL A 172 8.28 -7.08 15.71
CA VAL A 172 9.61 -7.31 16.27
C VAL A 172 9.98 -6.21 17.28
N LEU A 173 9.71 -4.95 16.97
CA LEU A 173 9.96 -3.83 17.87
C LEU A 173 9.18 -3.98 19.19
N ALA A 174 7.87 -4.27 19.11
CA ALA A 174 7.03 -4.46 20.30
C ALA A 174 7.54 -5.62 21.19
N ARG A 175 8.03 -6.71 20.57
CA ARG A 175 8.66 -7.81 21.30
C ARG A 175 9.94 -7.37 22.01
N VAL A 176 10.83 -6.67 21.32
CA VAL A 176 12.09 -6.17 21.90
C VAL A 176 11.83 -5.17 23.03
N GLU A 177 10.80 -4.32 22.90
CA GLU A 177 10.39 -3.40 23.94
C GLU A 177 9.87 -4.14 25.18
N ALA A 178 9.07 -5.20 25.00
CA ALA A 178 8.61 -6.04 26.10
C ALA A 178 9.78 -6.76 26.81
N GLU A 179 10.72 -7.33 26.05
CA GLU A 179 11.93 -7.98 26.59
C GLU A 179 12.81 -6.97 27.37
N ARG A 180 12.95 -5.74 26.86
CA ARG A 180 13.66 -4.65 27.55
C ARG A 180 12.99 -4.28 28.87
N ASP A 181 11.67 -4.13 28.88
CA ASP A 181 10.93 -3.72 30.06
C ASP A 181 10.96 -4.81 31.14
N GLU A 182 10.90 -6.09 30.74
CA GLU A 182 11.07 -7.20 31.66
C GLU A 182 12.49 -7.26 32.24
N ALA A 183 13.51 -7.10 31.40
CA ALA A 183 14.90 -7.03 31.86
C ALA A 183 15.12 -5.88 32.87
N ARG A 184 14.47 -4.72 32.67
CA ARG A 184 14.49 -3.60 33.62
C ARG A 184 13.87 -3.98 34.97
N ARG A 185 12.69 -4.62 34.97
CA ARG A 185 12.04 -5.08 36.21
C ARG A 185 12.92 -6.05 37.00
N ILE A 186 13.54 -7.01 36.30
CA ILE A 186 14.48 -7.97 36.91
C ILE A 186 15.68 -7.23 37.53
N ALA A 187 16.25 -6.26 36.82
CA ALA A 187 17.37 -5.48 37.33
C ALA A 187 16.99 -4.67 38.59
N ASP A 188 15.80 -4.08 38.61
CA ASP A 188 15.33 -3.29 39.76
C ASP A 188 15.00 -4.18 40.96
N ALA A 189 14.42 -5.36 40.75
CA ALA A 189 14.20 -6.36 41.80
C ALA A 189 15.54 -6.83 42.40
N ALA A 190 16.53 -7.16 41.57
CA ALA A 190 17.86 -7.54 42.03
C ALA A 190 18.57 -6.43 42.81
N ARG A 191 18.38 -5.15 42.41
CA ARG A 191 18.90 -4.00 43.18
C ARG A 191 18.24 -3.88 44.55
N ALA A 192 16.93 -4.04 44.63
CA ALA A 192 16.19 -3.99 45.90
C ALA A 192 16.60 -5.12 46.85
N GLU A 193 16.78 -6.34 46.34
CA GLU A 193 17.29 -7.48 47.10
C GLU A 193 18.71 -7.22 47.62
N ARG A 194 19.61 -6.73 46.75
CA ARG A 194 20.98 -6.37 47.13
C ARG A 194 21.00 -5.33 48.26
N ASP A 195 20.15 -4.31 48.17
CA ASP A 195 20.09 -3.25 49.18
C ASP A 195 19.54 -3.77 50.52
N THR A 196 18.60 -4.72 50.47
CA THR A 196 18.08 -5.44 51.65
C THR A 196 19.18 -6.27 52.31
N LEU A 197 19.88 -7.12 51.54
CA LEU A 197 21.01 -7.92 52.02
C LEU A 197 22.11 -7.04 52.61
N ARG A 198 22.40 -5.88 52.01
CA ARG A 198 23.36 -4.91 52.54
C ARG A 198 22.92 -4.36 53.90
N GLY A 199 21.61 -4.14 54.09
CA GLY A 199 21.03 -3.79 55.39
C GLY A 199 21.18 -4.90 56.42
N ASP A 200 20.90 -6.15 56.05
CA ASP A 200 21.06 -7.33 56.91
C ASP A 200 22.50 -7.53 57.35
N VAL A 201 23.46 -7.41 56.42
CA VAL A 201 24.89 -7.49 56.75
C VAL A 201 25.30 -6.40 57.73
N LYS A 202 24.79 -5.16 57.59
CA LYS A 202 25.06 -4.08 58.55
C LYS A 202 24.48 -4.40 59.92
N ARG A 203 23.24 -4.90 59.99
CA ARG A 203 22.60 -5.30 61.26
C ARG A 203 23.35 -6.44 61.93
N ALA A 204 23.72 -7.49 61.18
CA ALA A 204 24.50 -8.61 61.69
C ALA A 204 25.85 -8.15 62.24
N ARG A 205 26.57 -7.26 61.53
CA ARG A 205 27.82 -6.67 62.03
C ARG A 205 27.62 -5.89 63.32
N ALA A 206 26.59 -5.04 63.39
CA ALA A 206 26.27 -4.30 64.61
C ALA A 206 25.95 -5.25 65.79
N GLY A 207 25.17 -6.30 65.53
CA GLY A 207 24.87 -7.33 66.53
C GLY A 207 26.12 -8.07 67.02
N VAL A 208 27.05 -8.43 66.13
CA VAL A 208 28.33 -9.04 66.52
C VAL A 208 29.17 -8.10 67.39
N GLU A 209 29.23 -6.82 67.06
CA GLU A 209 29.98 -5.84 67.86
C GLU A 209 29.33 -5.60 69.24
N ASP A 210 28.00 -5.53 69.31
CA ASP A 210 27.26 -5.46 70.59
C ASP A 210 27.50 -6.71 71.46
N LEU A 211 27.47 -7.90 70.85
CA LEU A 211 27.73 -9.16 71.55
C LEU A 211 29.17 -9.19 72.08
N LYS A 212 30.16 -8.79 71.27
CA LYS A 212 31.56 -8.66 71.70
C LYS A 212 31.69 -7.70 72.88
N ALA A 213 31.04 -6.53 72.83
CA ALA A 213 31.09 -5.55 73.91
C ALA A 213 30.55 -6.13 75.22
N LYS A 214 29.37 -6.78 75.17
CA LYS A 214 28.76 -7.47 76.32
C LYS A 214 29.65 -8.56 76.89
N TYR A 215 30.31 -9.35 76.04
CA TYR A 215 31.24 -10.38 76.50
C TYR A 215 32.51 -9.81 77.11
N LEU A 216 33.09 -8.76 76.52
CA LEU A 216 34.25 -8.08 77.09
C LEU A 216 33.92 -7.47 78.47
N GLU A 217 32.73 -6.88 78.62
CA GLU A 217 32.26 -6.37 79.90
C GLU A 217 32.08 -7.49 80.93
N LYS A 218 31.36 -8.58 80.59
CA LYS A 218 31.22 -9.76 81.47
C LYS A 218 32.59 -10.35 81.84
N PHE A 219 33.52 -10.43 80.89
CA PHE A 219 34.86 -10.96 81.13
C PHE A 219 35.68 -10.05 82.05
N ALA A 220 35.59 -8.73 81.88
CA ALA A 220 36.24 -7.76 82.75
C ALA A 220 35.71 -7.82 84.19
N LEU A 221 34.39 -7.95 84.37
CA LEU A 221 33.74 -8.17 85.67
C LEU A 221 34.25 -9.46 86.33
N SER A 222 34.24 -10.59 85.61
CA SER A 222 34.76 -11.86 86.13
C SER A 222 36.24 -11.77 86.54
N LEU A 223 37.07 -11.05 85.77
CA LEU A 223 38.47 -10.80 86.13
C LEU A 223 38.62 -9.90 87.36
N HIS A 224 37.74 -8.91 87.53
CA HIS A 224 37.72 -8.05 88.71
C HIS A 224 37.41 -8.87 89.97
N ASP A 225 36.36 -9.68 89.93
CA ASP A 225 35.96 -10.58 91.03
C ASP A 225 37.09 -11.54 91.40
N LEU A 226 37.78 -12.10 90.38
CA LEU A 226 38.96 -12.95 90.53
C LEU A 226 40.11 -12.23 91.25
N ASN A 227 40.42 -11.00 90.84
CA ASN A 227 41.48 -10.20 91.45
C ASN A 227 41.12 -9.80 92.89
N GLN A 228 39.86 -9.46 93.16
CA GLN A 228 39.38 -9.15 94.51
C GLN A 228 39.46 -10.38 95.43
N ALA A 229 39.01 -11.55 94.96
CA ALA A 229 39.13 -12.81 95.69
C ALA A 229 40.60 -13.18 95.96
N ARG A 230 41.51 -12.95 94.99
CA ARG A 230 42.96 -13.13 95.19
C ARG A 230 43.53 -12.18 96.24
N ALA A 231 43.09 -10.93 96.27
CA ALA A 231 43.54 -9.95 97.27
C ALA A 231 43.05 -10.32 98.69
N MET A 232 41.85 -10.88 98.83
CA MET A 232 41.34 -11.40 100.11
C MET A 232 42.18 -12.58 100.61
N LEU A 233 42.60 -13.49 99.71
CA LEU A 233 43.48 -14.62 100.03
C LEU A 233 44.89 -14.22 100.47
N TYR A 234 45.45 -13.15 99.89
CA TYR A 234 46.78 -12.68 100.28
C TYR A 234 46.83 -12.15 101.72
N ASN A 235 45.66 -11.85 102.30
CA ASN A 235 45.50 -11.32 103.65
C ASN A 235 44.96 -12.36 104.66
N ASP A 236 44.66 -13.60 104.27
CA ASP A 236 44.14 -14.65 105.16
C ASP A 236 44.90 -15.99 105.00
N PRO A 237 45.72 -16.40 105.98
CA PRO A 237 46.56 -17.61 105.90
C PRO A 237 45.80 -18.95 106.04
N THR A 238 44.46 -18.95 106.16
CA THR A 238 43.67 -20.19 106.32
C THR A 238 42.66 -20.50 105.21
N SER A 239 42.64 -19.73 104.11
CA SER A 239 41.51 -19.75 103.18
C SER A 239 41.58 -20.77 102.03
N THR A 240 40.42 -21.37 101.74
CA THR A 240 40.15 -22.56 100.93
C THR A 240 40.19 -22.32 99.41
N LEU A 241 41.31 -22.67 98.77
CA LEU A 241 41.52 -22.77 97.32
C LEU A 241 40.42 -23.51 96.48
N PRO A 242 39.74 -24.55 96.98
CA PRO A 242 38.80 -25.33 96.16
C PRO A 242 37.54 -24.58 95.73
N ALA A 243 36.91 -23.79 96.61
CA ALA A 243 35.70 -23.03 96.29
C ALA A 243 35.94 -21.97 95.19
N MET A 244 37.19 -21.52 95.07
CA MET A 244 37.63 -20.51 94.11
C MET A 244 37.75 -21.05 92.67
N LYS A 245 38.30 -22.26 92.51
CA LYS A 245 38.35 -22.96 91.21
C LYS A 245 36.94 -23.20 90.67
N ALA A 246 35.98 -23.51 91.54
CA ALA A 246 34.58 -23.74 91.17
C ALA A 246 33.91 -22.48 90.61
N SER A 247 34.10 -21.31 91.24
CA SER A 247 33.55 -20.03 90.76
C SER A 247 34.10 -19.62 89.39
N VAL A 248 35.42 -19.77 89.19
CA VAL A 248 36.09 -19.45 87.91
C VAL A 248 35.65 -20.39 86.81
N ALA A 249 35.57 -21.69 87.12
CA ALA A 249 35.10 -22.70 86.19
C ALA A 249 33.62 -22.47 85.82
N GLN A 250 32.79 -22.04 86.78
CA GLN A 250 31.39 -21.69 86.55
C GLN A 250 31.21 -20.43 85.69
N GLY A 251 32.04 -19.40 85.89
CA GLY A 251 32.08 -18.22 85.01
C GLY A 251 32.49 -18.56 83.57
N TYR A 252 33.53 -19.38 83.39
CA TYR A 252 33.94 -19.88 82.07
C TYR A 252 32.88 -20.78 81.42
N PHE A 253 32.20 -21.60 82.21
CA PHE A 253 31.13 -22.47 81.73
C PHE A 253 29.94 -21.68 81.20
N MET A 254 29.47 -20.67 81.94
CA MET A 254 28.39 -19.79 81.48
C MET A 254 28.72 -19.08 80.17
N ILE A 255 29.98 -18.64 80.01
CA ILE A 255 30.42 -17.98 78.76
C ILE A 255 30.38 -18.96 77.58
N LEU A 256 30.85 -20.19 77.77
CA LEU A 256 30.86 -21.20 76.71
C LEU A 256 29.47 -21.76 76.38
N GLU A 257 28.56 -21.81 77.37
CA GLU A 257 27.17 -22.23 77.17
C GLU A 257 26.38 -21.18 76.37
N ASP A 258 26.53 -19.88 76.70
CA ASP A 258 25.92 -18.77 75.96
C ASP A 258 26.43 -18.68 74.50
N MET A 259 27.66 -19.13 74.23
CA MET A 259 28.25 -19.20 72.88
C MET A 259 27.73 -20.38 72.03
N GLY A 260 26.82 -21.20 72.56
CA GLY A 260 26.34 -22.43 71.90
C GLY A 260 27.38 -23.56 71.91
N ALA A 261 28.51 -23.38 72.60
CA ALA A 261 29.55 -24.39 72.77
C ALA A 261 29.35 -25.21 74.06
N GLY A 262 28.09 -25.38 74.50
CA GLY A 262 27.74 -26.04 75.76
C GLY A 262 28.25 -27.49 75.86
N GLU A 263 28.49 -28.18 74.75
CA GLU A 263 29.13 -29.50 74.75
C GLU A 263 30.62 -29.45 75.11
N VAL A 264 31.33 -28.45 74.59
CA VAL A 264 32.74 -28.19 74.91
C VAL A 264 32.86 -27.68 76.34
N ALA A 265 31.94 -26.80 76.77
CA ALA A 265 31.84 -26.32 78.14
C ALA A 265 31.67 -27.47 79.14
N ARG A 266 30.75 -28.40 78.86
CA ARG A 266 30.46 -29.56 79.73
C ARG A 266 31.65 -30.51 79.82
N LYS A 267 32.37 -30.74 78.71
CA LYS A 267 33.62 -31.52 78.73
C LYS A 267 34.72 -30.85 79.55
N LEU A 268 34.86 -29.52 79.44
CA LEU A 268 35.85 -28.76 80.21
C LEU A 268 35.57 -28.83 81.73
N MET A 269 34.30 -28.63 82.12
CA MET A 269 33.87 -28.75 83.53
C MET A 269 34.03 -30.17 84.08
N ALA A 270 33.72 -31.18 83.27
CA ALA A 270 33.92 -32.57 83.65
C ALA A 270 35.40 -32.92 83.83
N GLY A 271 36.31 -32.31 83.06
CA GLY A 271 37.77 -32.44 83.24
C GLY A 271 38.27 -31.80 84.53
N ILE A 272 37.81 -30.58 84.85
CA ILE A 272 38.16 -29.88 86.08
C ILE A 272 37.68 -30.66 87.33
N ALA A 273 36.52 -31.32 87.25
CA ALA A 273 36.02 -32.19 88.31
C ALA A 273 36.82 -33.51 88.48
N LYS A 274 37.55 -33.95 87.45
CA LYS A 274 38.31 -35.21 87.41
C LYS A 274 39.77 -35.06 87.86
N ASP A 275 40.38 -33.89 87.61
CA ASP A 275 41.77 -33.57 87.95
C ASP A 275 41.93 -32.92 89.36
N GLY A 276 40.85 -32.84 90.14
CA GLY A 276 40.89 -32.55 91.58
C GLY A 276 40.58 -31.11 91.98
N LEU A 277 39.45 -30.98 92.70
CA LEU A 277 39.19 -29.96 93.73
C LEU A 277 40.03 -30.26 94.98
#